data_AF-A0AAJ5NJS0-F1
#
_entry.id   AF-A0AAJ5NJS0-F1
#
_cell.length_a   1.000
_cell.length_b   1.000
_cell.length_c   1.000
_cell.angle_alpha   90.00
_cell.angle_beta   90.00
_cell.angle_gamma   90.00
#
_symmetry.space_group_name_H-M   'P 1'
#
loop_
_entity.id
_entity.type
_entity.pdbx_description
1 polymer ?
#
loop_
_entity_poly.entity_id
_entity_poly.type
_entity_poly.pdbx_seq_one_letter_code
_entity_poly.pdbx_strand_id
1 'polypeptide(L)'
;MTQFAEITNTRTGQKAQFALPFPINHLSKIGVDETFDGVLFVNGDDDTFGFGMDGYLTLEELEAYLKQYQNRQNPNHFDYMMLSRLKMDCDYFLGYGNRYEGHLWAGNVPGQIAEMKKIWRKFPEEGKPEWLTWEDILDYERKMTEQI
;
A
#
# COMPACT_ATOMS: atom_id res chain seq x y z
N MET A 1 -14.24 3.25 -13.66
CA MET A 1 -15.63 2.82 -13.38
C MET A 1 -15.76 2.78 -11.87
N THR A 2 -16.73 3.45 -11.27
CA THR A 2 -16.91 3.47 -9.81
C THR A 2 -17.35 2.08 -9.35
N GLN A 3 -16.59 1.45 -8.47
CA GLN A 3 -16.96 0.16 -7.87
C GLN A 3 -17.85 0.39 -6.65
N PHE A 4 -18.69 -0.59 -6.33
CA PHE A 4 -19.61 -0.54 -5.21
C PHE A 4 -19.52 -1.82 -4.38
N ALA A 5 -19.78 -1.71 -3.09
CA ALA A 5 -19.95 -2.84 -2.18
C ALA A 5 -21.31 -2.73 -1.47
N GLU A 6 -22.01 -3.85 -1.31
CA GLU A 6 -23.16 -3.94 -0.41
C GLU A 6 -22.66 -4.37 0.97
N ILE A 7 -23.00 -3.59 2.00
CA ILE A 7 -22.58 -3.85 3.38
C ILE A 7 -23.80 -4.08 4.23
N THR A 8 -23.79 -5.18 4.97
CA THR A 8 -24.86 -5.62 5.85
C THR A 8 -24.38 -5.63 7.30
N ASN A 9 -25.09 -4.94 8.16
CA ASN A 9 -24.95 -5.06 9.60
C ASN A 9 -25.56 -6.39 10.05
N THR A 10 -24.72 -7.34 10.47
CA THR A 10 -25.18 -8.69 10.84
C THR A 10 -26.06 -8.73 12.09
N ARG A 11 -26.00 -7.69 12.95
CA ARG A 11 -26.82 -7.61 14.17
C ARG A 11 -28.26 -7.18 13.88
N THR A 12 -28.44 -6.23 12.97
CA THR A 12 -29.74 -5.62 12.68
C THR A 12 -30.35 -6.11 11.38
N GLY A 13 -29.54 -6.72 10.51
CA GLY A 13 -29.92 -7.07 9.14
C GLY A 13 -30.03 -5.87 8.20
N GLN A 14 -29.77 -4.65 8.68
CA GLN A 14 -29.78 -3.45 7.84
C GLN A 14 -28.62 -3.50 6.85
N LYS A 15 -28.90 -3.11 5.60
CA LYS A 15 -27.90 -3.11 4.54
C LYS A 15 -28.01 -1.91 3.63
N ALA A 16 -26.89 -1.51 3.05
CA ALA A 16 -26.82 -0.42 2.10
C ALA A 16 -25.65 -0.63 1.12
N GLN A 17 -25.75 0.01 -0.05
CA GLN A 17 -24.71 0.01 -1.06
C GLN A 17 -23.85 1.28 -0.95
N PHE A 18 -22.53 1.12 -1.04
CA PHE A 18 -21.56 2.20 -0.91
C PHE A 18 -20.59 2.20 -2.09
N ALA A 19 -20.27 3.39 -2.62
CA ALA A 19 -19.23 3.56 -3.63
C ALA A 19 -17.84 3.47 -3.00
N LEU A 20 -16.91 2.73 -3.60
CA LEU A 20 -15.57 2.51 -3.05
C LEU A 20 -14.55 3.54 -3.57
N PRO A 21 -13.65 4.07 -2.70
CA PRO A 21 -13.72 3.98 -1.24
C PRO A 21 -14.76 4.99 -0.69
N PHE A 22 -15.28 4.74 0.51
CA PHE A 22 -16.15 5.67 1.22
C PHE A 22 -15.64 5.93 2.65
N PRO A 23 -15.97 7.08 3.26
CA PRO A 23 -15.70 7.33 4.68
C PRO A 23 -16.48 6.40 5.61
N ILE A 24 -15.83 5.83 6.62
CA ILE A 24 -16.43 4.84 7.53
C ILE A 24 -17.71 5.34 8.24
N ASN A 25 -17.78 6.64 8.53
CA ASN A 25 -18.94 7.28 9.18
C ASN A 25 -20.24 7.18 8.34
N HIS A 26 -20.16 6.86 7.05
CA HIS A 26 -21.32 6.61 6.22
C HIS A 26 -22.08 5.34 6.62
N LEU A 27 -21.44 4.42 7.37
CA LEU A 27 -22.08 3.22 7.90
C LEU A 27 -23.15 3.52 8.97
N SER A 28 -23.23 4.76 9.46
CA SER A 28 -24.35 5.23 10.30
C SER A 28 -25.72 4.99 9.65
N LYS A 29 -25.78 4.94 8.30
CA LYS A 29 -26.98 4.59 7.53
C LYS A 29 -27.53 3.19 7.81
N ILE A 30 -26.68 2.28 8.29
CA ILE A 30 -27.04 0.90 8.66
C ILE A 30 -26.90 0.66 10.18
N GLY A 31 -26.88 1.74 10.97
CA GLY A 31 -26.78 1.69 12.43
C GLY A 31 -25.43 1.20 12.94
N VAL A 32 -24.35 1.50 12.22
CA VAL A 32 -22.97 1.17 12.61
C VAL A 32 -22.22 2.46 12.88
N ASP A 33 -21.60 2.55 14.04
CA ASP A 33 -20.77 3.67 14.48
C ASP A 33 -19.42 3.15 15.02
N GLU A 34 -18.59 4.05 15.55
CA GLU A 34 -17.28 3.74 16.13
C GLU A 34 -17.30 2.78 17.32
N THR A 35 -18.47 2.58 17.95
CA THR A 35 -18.65 1.65 19.08
C THR A 35 -19.09 0.27 18.64
N PHE A 36 -19.30 0.06 17.33
CA PHE A 36 -19.73 -1.22 16.79
C PHE A 36 -18.66 -2.30 16.92
N ASP A 37 -18.92 -3.25 17.81
CA ASP A 37 -18.10 -4.43 18.11
C ASP A 37 -18.61 -5.69 17.37
N GLY A 38 -19.53 -5.53 16.43
CA GLY A 38 -20.08 -6.62 15.62
C GLY A 38 -19.26 -6.91 14.37
N VAL A 39 -19.82 -7.78 13.53
CA VAL A 39 -19.26 -8.13 12.23
C VAL A 39 -20.16 -7.60 11.13
N LEU A 40 -19.58 -7.13 10.04
CA LEU A 40 -20.26 -6.68 8.84
C LEU A 40 -20.08 -7.73 7.75
N PHE A 41 -21.14 -8.02 7.02
CA PHE A 41 -21.02 -8.81 5.80
C PHE A 41 -20.86 -7.86 4.61
N VAL A 42 -19.73 -7.98 3.92
CA VAL A 42 -19.37 -7.18 2.75
C VAL A 42 -19.48 -8.06 1.53
N ASN A 43 -20.47 -7.74 0.69
CA ASN A 43 -20.66 -8.38 -0.61
C ASN A 43 -20.14 -7.44 -1.70
N GLY A 44 -18.97 -7.75 -2.24
CA GLY A 44 -18.33 -7.00 -3.32
C GLY A 44 -17.77 -7.94 -4.38
N ASP A 45 -17.67 -7.44 -5.61
CA ASP A 45 -17.07 -8.15 -6.75
C ASP A 45 -15.52 -8.19 -6.68
N ASP A 46 -14.92 -7.47 -5.73
CA ASP A 46 -13.48 -7.37 -5.51
C ASP A 46 -13.07 -8.35 -4.40
N ASP A 47 -12.06 -9.18 -4.66
CA ASP A 47 -11.44 -10.02 -3.62
C ASP A 47 -11.12 -9.12 -2.43
N THR A 48 -11.52 -9.47 -1.21
CA THR A 48 -11.23 -8.66 -0.02
C THR A 48 -9.76 -8.74 0.41
N PHE A 49 -8.88 -9.30 -0.44
CA PHE A 49 -7.43 -9.44 -0.24
C PHE A 49 -7.04 -10.05 1.11
N GLY A 50 -7.82 -11.05 1.55
CA GLY A 50 -7.56 -11.80 2.78
C GLY A 50 -8.21 -11.21 4.02
N PHE A 51 -8.92 -10.08 3.94
CA PHE A 51 -9.79 -9.60 5.02
C PHE A 51 -11.13 -10.30 4.96
N GLY A 52 -11.53 -11.01 6.02
CA GLY A 52 -12.79 -11.75 6.02
C GLY A 52 -12.92 -12.65 4.79
N MET A 53 -12.15 -13.74 4.73
CA MET A 53 -12.10 -14.65 3.57
C MET A 53 -13.47 -15.22 3.14
N ASP A 54 -14.48 -15.07 3.99
CA ASP A 54 -15.87 -15.46 3.83
C ASP A 54 -16.83 -14.27 3.62
N GLY A 55 -16.30 -13.06 3.46
CA GLY A 55 -17.04 -11.81 3.32
C GLY A 55 -17.41 -11.14 4.65
N TYR A 56 -16.98 -11.67 5.79
CA TYR A 56 -17.30 -11.13 7.11
C TYR A 56 -16.13 -10.34 7.69
N LEU A 57 -16.31 -9.04 7.91
CA LEU A 57 -15.29 -8.11 8.38
C LEU A 57 -15.75 -7.39 9.65
N THR A 58 -14.88 -7.27 10.64
CA THR A 58 -15.03 -6.28 11.72
C THR A 58 -14.94 -4.85 11.18
N LEU A 59 -15.33 -3.87 11.98
CA LEU A 59 -15.20 -2.45 11.59
C LEU A 59 -13.74 -2.09 11.29
N GLU A 60 -12.79 -2.56 12.11
CA GLU A 60 -11.36 -2.35 11.93
C GLU A 60 -10.84 -2.96 10.61
N GLU A 61 -11.24 -4.20 10.29
CA GLU A 61 -10.87 -4.85 9.03
C GLU A 61 -11.45 -4.11 7.82
N LEU A 62 -12.69 -3.61 7.91
CA LEU A 62 -13.29 -2.81 6.85
C LEU A 62 -12.58 -1.47 6.67
N GLU A 63 -12.21 -0.78 7.75
CA GLU A 63 -11.40 0.44 7.68
C GLU A 63 -10.04 0.17 7.00
N ALA A 64 -9.38 -0.92 7.38
CA ALA A 64 -8.12 -1.34 6.77
C ALA A 64 -8.28 -1.64 5.28
N TYR A 65 -9.36 -2.36 4.90
CA TYR A 65 -9.70 -2.62 3.50
C TYR A 65 -9.89 -1.33 2.70
N LEU A 66 -10.68 -0.38 3.22
CA LEU A 66 -10.94 0.91 2.54
C LEU A 66 -9.66 1.73 2.36
N LYS A 67 -8.79 1.74 3.38
CA LYS A 67 -7.47 2.38 3.31
C LYS A 67 -6.59 1.73 2.25
N GLN A 68 -6.56 0.41 2.16
CA GLN A 68 -5.81 -0.30 1.12
C GLN A 68 -6.38 -0.05 -0.27
N TYR A 69 -7.71 -0.05 -0.42
CA TYR A 69 -8.37 0.27 -1.68
C TYR A 69 -7.96 1.67 -2.17
N GLN A 70 -8.02 2.67 -1.30
CA GLN A 70 -7.57 4.03 -1.63
C GLN A 70 -6.09 4.08 -2.03
N ASN A 71 -5.22 3.34 -1.34
CA ASN A 71 -3.81 3.25 -1.68
C ASN A 71 -3.56 2.65 -3.06
N ARG A 72 -4.40 1.73 -3.55
CA ARG A 72 -4.30 1.16 -4.91
C ARG A 72 -4.80 2.09 -5.99
N GLN A 73 -5.82 2.88 -5.66
CA GLN A 73 -6.29 3.94 -6.55
C GLN A 73 -5.29 5.11 -6.65
N ASN A 74 -4.26 5.15 -5.78
CA ASN A 74 -3.17 6.11 -5.93
C ASN A 74 -2.46 5.85 -7.27
N PRO A 75 -2.38 6.83 -8.19
CA PRO A 75 -1.75 6.64 -9.48
C PRO A 75 -0.27 6.22 -9.37
N ASN A 76 0.38 6.55 -8.25
CA ASN A 76 1.77 6.21 -7.98
C ASN A 76 1.93 4.92 -7.14
N HIS A 77 0.87 4.14 -6.92
CA HIS A 77 0.91 2.91 -6.10
C HIS A 77 2.05 1.97 -6.51
N PHE A 78 2.14 1.67 -7.81
CA PHE A 78 3.19 0.80 -8.35
C PHE A 78 4.58 1.42 -8.26
N ASP A 79 4.70 2.74 -8.38
CA ASP A 79 5.96 3.46 -8.21
C ASP A 79 6.43 3.36 -6.74
N TYR A 80 5.56 3.48 -5.74
CA TYR A 80 5.92 3.24 -4.33
C TYR A 80 6.38 1.80 -4.07
N MET A 81 5.65 0.81 -4.61
CA MET A 81 6.02 -0.60 -4.48
C MET A 81 7.39 -0.89 -5.10
N MET A 82 7.62 -0.39 -6.31
CA MET A 82 8.89 -0.56 -6.99
C MET A 82 10.02 0.13 -6.22
N LEU A 83 9.83 1.37 -5.77
CA LEU A 83 10.87 2.08 -5.01
C LEU A 83 11.22 1.36 -3.69
N SER A 84 10.22 0.82 -2.99
CA SER A 84 10.44 0.00 -1.79
C SER A 84 11.26 -1.25 -2.11
N ARG A 85 10.95 -1.92 -3.24
CA ARG A 85 11.75 -3.05 -3.72
C ARG A 85 13.19 -2.66 -4.01
N LEU A 86 13.41 -1.56 -4.73
CA LEU A 86 14.76 -1.09 -5.06
C LEU A 86 15.57 -0.77 -3.81
N LYS A 87 14.95 -0.15 -2.80
CA LYS A 87 15.57 0.09 -1.49
C LYS A 87 15.97 -1.21 -0.79
N MET A 88 15.08 -2.21 -0.76
CA MET A 88 15.40 -3.53 -0.18
C MET A 88 16.58 -4.20 -0.86
N ASP A 89 16.67 -4.11 -2.19
CA ASP A 89 17.81 -4.66 -2.92
C ASP A 89 19.13 -3.92 -2.55
N CYS A 90 19.08 -2.60 -2.34
CA CYS A 90 20.23 -1.82 -1.86
C CYS A 90 20.64 -2.21 -0.43
N ASP A 91 19.66 -2.35 0.48
CA ASP A 91 19.89 -2.81 1.86
C ASP A 91 20.54 -4.20 1.88
N TYR A 92 20.05 -5.11 1.02
CA TYR A 92 20.61 -6.44 0.89
C TYR A 92 22.03 -6.39 0.31
N PHE A 93 22.26 -5.65 -0.79
CA PHE A 93 23.57 -5.49 -1.41
C PHE A 93 24.65 -5.01 -0.43
N LEU A 94 24.31 -4.02 0.41
CA LEU A 94 25.21 -3.45 1.42
C LEU A 94 25.35 -4.31 2.68
N GLY A 95 24.38 -5.18 2.97
CA GLY A 95 24.41 -6.12 4.07
C GLY A 95 24.83 -7.53 3.63
N TYR A 96 23.87 -8.45 3.59
CA TYR A 96 24.09 -9.88 3.38
C TYR A 96 24.32 -10.31 1.92
N GLY A 97 24.19 -9.38 0.97
CA GLY A 97 24.28 -9.63 -0.47
C GLY A 97 25.71 -9.68 -1.01
N ASN A 98 26.73 -9.56 -0.16
CA ASN A 98 28.15 -9.59 -0.53
C ASN A 98 28.50 -8.64 -1.68
N ARG A 99 27.79 -7.51 -1.80
CA ARG A 99 27.93 -6.56 -2.92
C ARG A 99 27.84 -7.20 -4.31
N TYR A 100 27.10 -8.31 -4.44
CA TYR A 100 26.88 -8.96 -5.73
C TYR A 100 25.77 -8.25 -6.50
N GLU A 101 26.14 -7.55 -7.58
CA GLU A 101 25.21 -6.76 -8.41
C GLU A 101 24.09 -7.59 -9.04
N GLY A 102 24.28 -8.90 -9.24
CA GLY A 102 23.24 -9.79 -9.76
C GLY A 102 22.01 -9.93 -8.87
N HIS A 103 22.08 -9.47 -7.61
CA HIS A 103 20.92 -9.37 -6.72
C HIS A 103 20.11 -8.08 -6.88
N LEU A 104 20.67 -7.06 -7.55
CA LEU A 104 19.98 -5.81 -7.81
C LEU A 104 18.96 -6.01 -8.92
N TRP A 105 17.76 -5.46 -8.77
CA TRP A 105 16.73 -5.45 -9.82
C TRP A 105 17.26 -4.94 -11.16
N ALA A 106 18.07 -3.87 -11.16
CA ALA A 106 18.65 -3.31 -12.38
C ALA A 106 19.89 -4.08 -12.89
N GLY A 107 20.39 -5.06 -12.13
CA GLY A 107 21.57 -5.86 -12.46
C GLY A 107 22.92 -5.13 -12.36
N ASN A 108 22.94 -3.86 -11.95
CA ASN A 108 24.15 -3.08 -11.68
C ASN A 108 23.83 -1.88 -10.77
N VAL A 109 24.84 -1.38 -10.03
CA VAL A 109 24.65 -0.25 -9.10
C VAL A 109 24.18 1.03 -9.80
N PRO A 110 24.78 1.50 -10.92
CA PRO A 110 24.36 2.75 -11.55
C PRO A 110 22.90 2.73 -12.02
N GLY A 111 22.46 1.61 -12.62
CA GLY A 111 21.08 1.42 -13.06
C GLY A 111 20.09 1.39 -11.91
N GLN A 112 20.46 0.73 -10.80
CA GLN A 112 19.63 0.65 -9.60
C GLN A 112 19.36 2.06 -9.04
N ILE A 113 20.43 2.82 -8.81
CA ILE A 113 20.34 4.18 -8.28
C ILE A 113 19.61 5.12 -9.24
N ALA A 114 19.87 5.01 -10.54
CA ALA A 114 19.19 5.83 -11.54
C ALA A 114 17.67 5.60 -11.52
N GLU A 115 17.23 4.36 -11.42
CA GLU A 115 15.79 4.05 -11.35
C GLU A 115 15.18 4.52 -10.01
N MET A 116 15.89 4.37 -8.88
CA MET A 116 15.45 4.93 -7.58
C MET A 116 15.23 6.45 -7.67
N LYS A 117 16.22 7.18 -8.19
CA LYS A 117 16.15 8.64 -8.37
C LYS A 117 15.01 9.04 -9.31
N LYS A 118 14.84 8.32 -10.41
CA LYS A 118 13.78 8.54 -11.40
C LYS A 118 12.40 8.38 -10.77
N ILE A 119 12.16 7.28 -10.05
CA ILE A 119 10.87 7.03 -9.38
C ILE A 119 10.62 8.06 -8.28
N TRP A 120 11.61 8.33 -7.41
CA TRP A 120 11.46 9.29 -6.31
C TRP A 120 11.09 10.70 -6.81
N ARG A 121 11.64 11.11 -7.95
CA ARG A 121 11.31 12.40 -8.59
C ARG A 121 9.91 12.49 -9.17
N LYS A 122 9.27 11.36 -9.53
CA LYS A 122 7.91 11.36 -10.07
C LYS A 122 6.86 11.74 -9.01
N PHE A 123 7.11 11.42 -7.75
CA PHE A 123 6.14 11.71 -6.70
C PHE A 123 5.97 13.22 -6.51
N PRO A 124 4.74 13.70 -6.24
CA PRO A 124 4.52 15.08 -5.82
C PRO A 124 5.21 15.34 -4.47
N GLU A 125 5.43 16.60 -4.12
CA GLU A 125 6.13 16.98 -2.88
C GLU A 125 5.40 16.48 -1.63
N GLU A 126 4.07 16.57 -1.59
CA GLU A 126 3.22 16.01 -0.53
C GLU A 126 3.12 14.48 -0.55
N GLY A 127 3.64 13.84 -1.61
CA GLY A 127 3.69 12.39 -1.78
C GLY A 127 5.10 11.83 -1.76
N LYS A 128 6.09 12.55 -1.22
CA LYS A 128 7.41 11.94 -1.00
C LYS A 128 7.29 10.89 0.11
N PRO A 129 7.90 9.70 -0.05
CA PRO A 129 7.87 8.68 0.99
C PRO A 129 8.68 9.11 2.22
N GLU A 130 8.10 9.00 3.41
CA GLU A 130 8.79 9.27 4.68
C GLU A 130 9.91 8.27 4.99
N TRP A 131 9.82 7.06 4.41
CA TRP A 131 10.76 5.96 4.65
C TRP A 131 12.00 5.96 3.74
N LEU A 132 12.10 6.92 2.80
CA LEU A 132 13.25 7.07 1.92
C LEU A 132 13.39 8.51 1.43
N THR A 133 14.35 9.22 1.98
CA THR A 133 14.69 10.60 1.58
C THR A 133 15.56 10.62 0.34
N TRP A 134 15.71 11.80 -0.28
CA TRP A 134 16.64 11.97 -1.40
C TRP A 134 18.08 11.74 -0.96
N GLU A 135 18.42 12.21 0.25
CA GLU A 135 19.73 12.04 0.89
C GLU A 135 20.04 10.56 1.11
N ASP A 136 19.06 9.74 1.52
CA ASP A 136 19.24 8.29 1.65
C ASP A 136 19.60 7.64 0.31
N ILE A 137 18.97 8.06 -0.79
CA ILE A 137 19.30 7.57 -2.15
C ILE A 137 20.74 7.94 -2.53
N LEU A 138 21.19 9.15 -2.19
CA LEU A 138 22.57 9.57 -2.41
C LEU A 138 23.57 8.81 -1.53
N ASP A 139 23.19 8.49 -0.30
CA ASP A 139 24.01 7.67 0.59
C ASP A 139 24.14 6.23 0.10
N TYR A 140 23.05 5.63 -0.42
CA TYR A 140 23.12 4.35 -1.13
C TYR A 140 24.08 4.41 -2.31
N GLU A 141 23.98 5.44 -3.16
CA GLU A 141 24.87 5.62 -4.31
C GLU A 141 26.34 5.64 -3.90
N ARG A 142 26.66 6.45 -2.87
CA ARG A 142 28.03 6.55 -2.34
C ARG A 142 28.51 5.20 -1.78
N LYS A 143 27.76 4.59 -0.86
CA LYS A 143 28.16 3.33 -0.22
C LYS A 143 28.29 2.20 -1.23
N MET A 144 27.41 2.12 -2.22
CA MET A 144 27.40 1.02 -3.19
C MET A 144 28.53 1.15 -4.23
N THR A 145 29.03 2.36 -4.49
CA THR A 145 30.14 2.62 -5.41
C THR A 145 31.53 2.60 -4.74
N GLU A 146 31.60 2.77 -3.42
CA GLU A 146 32.83 2.55 -2.65
C GLU A 146 33.27 1.07 -2.77
N GLN A 147 34.46 0.83 -3.32
CA GLN A 147 35.10 -0.49 -3.32
C GLN A 147 35.68 -0.78 -1.93
N ILE A 148 35.49 -2.01 -1.43
CA ILE A 148 36.13 -2.50 -0.19
C ILE A 148 37.60 -2.79 -0.46
#